data_AF-A0A1F4Q545-F1
#
_entry.id   AF-A0A1F4Q545-F1
#
_cell.length_a   1.000
_cell.length_b   1.000
_cell.length_c   1.000
_cell.angle_alpha   90.00
_cell.angle_beta   90.00
_cell.angle_gamma   90.00
#
_symmetry.space_group_name_H-M   'P 1'
#
loop_
_entity.id
_entity.type
_entity.pdbx_description
1 polymer ?
#
loop_
_entity_poly.entity_id
_entity_poly.type
_entity_poly.pdbx_seq_one_letter_code
_entity_poly.pdbx_strand_id
1 'polypeptide(L)'
;MAEIASTETVLEGRWLSSGGTVHADDVALRIQRLIDHHLKFVASRDGGWAKLYRDPVDGRFWELSYPMSEMHGGGPPRLESISAAILRTRYGNAEV
;
A
#
# COMPACT_ATOMS: atom_id res chain seq x y z
N MET A 1 -1.87 17.13 -6.92
CA MET A 1 -2.10 16.46 -5.62
C MET A 1 -2.40 15.01 -5.96
N ALA A 2 -1.71 14.03 -5.34
CA ALA A 2 -2.04 12.62 -5.58
C ALA A 2 -3.23 12.29 -4.68
N GLU A 3 -4.37 11.98 -5.28
CA GLU A 3 -5.61 11.65 -4.57
C GLU A 3 -6.02 10.22 -4.92
N ILE A 4 -6.64 9.54 -3.96
CA ILE A 4 -7.28 8.24 -4.17
C ILE A 4 -8.77 8.50 -4.35
N ALA A 5 -9.34 8.08 -5.47
CA ALA A 5 -10.76 8.23 -5.71
C ALA A 5 -11.56 7.39 -4.70
N SER A 6 -12.72 7.88 -4.28
CA SER A 6 -13.55 7.20 -3.27
C SER A 6 -14.06 5.82 -3.71
N THR A 7 -14.01 5.52 -5.01
CA THR A 7 -14.34 4.21 -5.61
C THR A 7 -13.14 3.26 -5.65
N GLU A 8 -11.92 3.77 -5.49
CA GLU A 8 -10.71 2.94 -5.45
C GLU A 8 -10.62 2.29 -4.07
N THR A 9 -10.57 0.95 -4.08
CA THR A 9 -10.40 0.13 -2.88
C THR A 9 -9.13 -0.70 -2.92
N VAL A 10 -8.55 -0.91 -4.10
CA VAL A 10 -7.29 -1.64 -4.29
C VAL A 10 -6.48 -0.98 -5.40
N LEU A 11 -5.20 -0.79 -5.12
CA LEU A 11 -4.17 -0.32 -6.04
C LEU A 11 -3.06 -1.36 -6.00
N GLU A 12 -2.93 -2.13 -7.07
CA GLU A 12 -1.88 -3.14 -7.19
C GLU A 12 -0.92 -2.71 -8.29
N GLY A 13 0.30 -2.36 -7.88
CA GLY A 13 1.38 -2.11 -8.82
C GLY A 13 1.74 -3.39 -9.59
N ARG A 14 2.32 -3.23 -10.77
CA ARG A 14 2.87 -4.34 -11.54
C ARG A 14 4.30 -4.06 -11.95
N TRP A 15 5.10 -5.11 -11.93
CA TRP A 15 6.43 -5.13 -12.51
C TRP A 15 6.31 -5.45 -13.99
N LEU A 16 6.62 -4.46 -14.83
CA LEU A 16 6.68 -4.62 -16.27
C LEU A 16 8.09 -5.06 -16.64
N SER A 17 8.23 -6.31 -17.06
CA SER A 17 9.49 -6.83 -17.60
C SER A 17 9.58 -6.50 -19.09
N SER A 18 10.53 -5.63 -19.47
CA SER A 18 10.81 -5.31 -20.88
C SER A 18 12.31 -5.33 -21.11
N GLY A 19 12.78 -6.16 -22.07
CA GLY A 19 14.20 -6.20 -22.44
C GLY A 19 15.16 -6.66 -21.33
N GLY A 20 14.72 -7.50 -20.40
CA GLY A 20 15.54 -7.99 -19.29
C GLY A 20 15.63 -7.04 -18.08
N THR A 21 14.95 -5.88 -18.13
CA THR A 21 14.83 -4.95 -17.00
C THR A 21 13.40 -4.96 -16.47
N VAL A 22 13.27 -4.90 -15.15
CA VAL A 22 11.98 -4.78 -14.45
C VAL A 22 11.71 -3.31 -14.15
N HIS A 23 10.56 -2.80 -14.60
CA HIS A 23 10.14 -1.42 -14.37
C HIS A 23 8.81 -1.37 -13.61
N ALA A 24 8.68 -0.37 -12.73
CA ALA A 24 7.43 -0.07 -12.06
C ALA A 24 6.41 0.48 -13.08
N ASP A 25 5.20 -0.08 -13.08
CA ASP A 25 4.06 0.53 -13.76
C ASP A 25 3.66 1.88 -13.12
N ASP A 26 2.87 2.68 -13.83
CA ASP A 26 2.31 3.94 -13.33
C ASP A 26 1.58 3.77 -11.98
N VAL A 27 0.86 2.66 -11.79
CA VAL A 27 0.19 2.36 -10.51
C VAL A 27 1.19 2.19 -9.37
N ALA A 28 2.30 1.49 -9.61
CA ALA A 28 3.34 1.29 -8.58
C ALA A 28 4.01 2.62 -8.20
N LEU A 29 4.30 3.47 -9.20
CA LEU A 29 4.81 4.81 -8.98
C LEU A 29 3.81 5.70 -8.25
N ARG A 30 2.51 5.60 -8.57
CA ARG A 30 1.43 6.32 -7.89
C ARG A 30 1.31 5.91 -6.43
N ILE A 31 1.33 4.61 -6.13
CA ILE A 31 1.32 4.10 -4.74
C ILE A 31 2.49 4.68 -3.95
N GLN A 32 3.70 4.68 -4.53
CA GLN A 32 4.88 5.23 -3.84
C GLN A 32 4.73 6.72 -3.53
N ARG A 33 4.18 7.52 -4.46
CA ARG A 33 3.89 8.95 -4.24
C ARG A 33 2.80 9.17 -3.19
N LEU A 34 1.76 8.34 -3.18
CA LEU A 34 0.70 8.40 -2.18
C LEU A 34 1.27 8.15 -0.78
N ILE A 35 2.12 7.14 -0.63
CA ILE A 35 2.77 6.82 0.65
C ILE A 35 3.71 7.94 1.11
N ASP A 36 4.48 8.53 0.20
CA ASP A 36 5.48 9.55 0.54
C ASP A 36 4.86 10.91 0.88
N HIS A 37 3.83 11.32 0.14
CA HIS A 37 3.30 12.68 0.19
C HIS A 37 1.87 12.81 0.73
N HIS A 38 1.07 11.75 0.72
CA HIS A 38 -0.36 11.83 1.01
C HIS A 38 -0.76 11.05 2.27
N LEU A 39 -0.51 9.76 2.27
CA LEU A 39 -0.90 8.81 3.29
C LEU A 39 -0.03 8.97 4.55
N LYS A 40 -0.67 8.89 5.72
CA LYS A 40 0.02 8.96 7.01
C LYS A 40 0.27 7.56 7.54
N PHE A 41 1.53 7.24 7.80
CA PHE A 41 1.90 5.97 8.45
C PHE A 41 1.25 5.88 9.84
N VAL A 42 0.66 4.73 10.14
CA VAL A 42 -0.02 4.43 11.41
C VAL A 42 0.74 3.35 12.17
N ALA A 43 0.97 2.21 11.52
CA ALA A 43 1.58 1.05 12.16
C ALA A 43 2.25 0.15 11.13
N SER A 44 3.11 -0.76 11.57
CA SER A 44 3.66 -1.82 10.73
C SER A 44 3.49 -3.17 11.40
N ARG A 45 3.19 -4.19 10.60
CA ARG A 45 3.07 -5.59 10.99
C ARG A 45 4.17 -6.40 10.31
N ASP A 46 4.46 -7.56 10.89
CA ASP A 46 5.34 -8.56 10.27
C ASP A 46 6.75 -7.99 10.02
N GLY A 47 7.31 -7.32 11.02
CA GLY A 47 8.65 -6.71 10.91
C GLY A 47 8.77 -5.59 9.86
N GLY A 48 7.66 -5.06 9.34
CA GLY A 48 7.66 -4.01 8.31
C GLY A 48 7.21 -4.47 6.93
N TRP A 49 6.90 -5.75 6.74
CA TRP A 49 6.38 -6.29 5.47
C TRP A 49 4.98 -5.78 5.14
N ALA A 50 4.15 -5.55 6.16
CA ALA A 50 2.87 -4.90 6.00
C ALA A 50 2.88 -3.56 6.76
N LYS A 51 2.49 -2.49 6.10
CA LYS A 51 2.42 -1.15 6.71
C LYS A 51 1.02 -0.61 6.57
N LEU A 52 0.47 -0.17 7.68
CA LEU A 52 -0.80 0.50 7.75
C LEU A 52 -0.62 2.00 7.60
N TYR A 53 -1.41 2.58 6.73
CA TYR A 53 -1.52 4.01 6.52
C TYR A 53 -2.95 4.47 6.71
N ARG A 54 -3.13 5.74 7.06
CA ARG A 54 -4.41 6.43 7.14
C ARG A 54 -4.43 7.55 6.12
N ASP A 55 -5.51 7.60 5.36
CA ASP A 55 -5.81 8.68 4.44
C ASP A 55 -6.29 9.91 5.22
N PRO A 56 -5.62 11.07 5.13
CA PRO A 56 -6.03 12.27 5.87
C PRO A 56 -7.23 12.99 5.24
N VAL A 57 -7.66 12.62 4.02
CA VAL A 57 -8.77 13.28 3.32
C VAL A 57 -10.11 12.67 3.74
N ASP A 58 -10.26 11.34 3.66
CA ASP A 58 -11.49 10.61 3.99
C ASP A 58 -11.38 9.80 5.30
N GLY A 59 -10.18 9.65 5.86
CA GLY A 59 -9.96 8.90 7.10
C GLY A 59 -9.86 7.38 6.92
N ARG A 60 -9.85 6.89 5.67
CA ARG A 60 -9.74 5.45 5.35
C ARG A 60 -8.39 4.86 5.73
N PHE A 61 -8.40 3.58 6.03
CA PHE A 61 -7.19 2.82 6.32
C PHE A 61 -6.73 2.06 5.09
N TRP A 62 -5.45 2.18 4.78
CA TRP A 62 -4.80 1.56 3.63
C TRP A 62 -3.65 0.68 4.10
N GLU A 63 -3.71 -0.60 3.78
CA GLU A 63 -2.63 -1.54 4.02
C GLU A 63 -1.73 -1.64 2.80
N LEU A 64 -0.45 -1.32 2.99
CA LEU A 64 0.62 -1.59 2.06
C LEU A 64 1.22 -2.96 2.35
N SER A 65 1.22 -3.82 1.35
CA SER A 65 1.79 -5.17 1.39
C SER A 65 2.56 -5.46 0.10
N TYR A 66 3.46 -6.42 0.15
CA TYR A 66 4.33 -6.77 -0.98
C TYR A 66 4.22 -8.28 -1.28
N PRO A 67 3.20 -8.72 -2.04
CA PRO A 67 2.85 -10.14 -2.19
C PRO A 67 3.91 -10.98 -2.91
N MET A 68 4.88 -10.38 -3.59
CA MET A 68 5.97 -11.08 -4.27
C MET A 68 7.36 -10.69 -3.75
N SER A 69 7.46 -10.41 -2.45
CA SER A 69 8.72 -9.98 -1.81
C SER A 69 9.89 -10.95 -1.93
N GLU A 70 9.59 -12.22 -2.25
CA GLU A 70 10.59 -13.27 -2.47
C GLU A 70 11.38 -13.08 -3.77
N MET A 71 10.94 -12.20 -4.68
CA MET A 71 11.75 -11.83 -5.85
C MET A 71 12.91 -10.91 -5.44
N HIS A 72 14.12 -11.25 -5.91
CA HIS A 72 15.29 -10.37 -5.83
C HIS A 72 14.95 -9.00 -6.45
N GLY A 73 14.72 -7.99 -5.60
CA GLY A 73 14.28 -6.65 -6.00
C GLY A 73 13.00 -6.16 -5.32
N GLY A 74 12.32 -7.00 -4.53
CA GLY A 74 11.08 -6.67 -3.86
C GLY A 74 9.87 -6.79 -4.80
N GLY A 75 8.80 -7.40 -4.33
CA GLY A 75 7.54 -7.52 -5.10
C GLY A 75 6.92 -6.15 -5.38
N PRO A 76 5.95 -6.07 -6.30
CA PRO A 76 5.31 -4.81 -6.58
C PRO A 76 4.49 -4.38 -5.34
N PRO A 77 4.43 -3.07 -5.04
CA PRO A 77 3.64 -2.59 -3.92
C PRO A 77 2.15 -2.79 -4.20
N ARG A 78 1.43 -3.31 -3.21
CA ARG A 78 -0.03 -3.40 -3.21
C ARG A 78 -0.57 -2.58 -2.06
N LEU A 79 -1.46 -1.64 -2.37
CA LEU A 79 -2.18 -0.83 -1.41
C LEU A 79 -3.66 -1.23 -1.44
N GLU A 80 -4.18 -1.71 -0.32
CA GLU A 80 -5.58 -2.17 -0.20
C GLU A 80 -6.29 -1.39 0.92
N SER A 81 -7.47 -0.86 0.62
CA SER A 81 -8.33 -0.22 1.60
C SER A 81 -8.94 -1.31 2.48
N ILE A 82 -8.65 -1.23 3.78
CA ILE A 82 -9.16 -2.17 4.76
C ILE A 82 -10.17 -1.50 5.69
N SER A 83 -11.27 -2.19 5.96
CA SER A 83 -12.25 -1.72 6.93
C SER A 83 -11.71 -1.85 8.36
N ALA A 84 -12.28 -1.08 9.29
CA ALA A 84 -11.92 -1.14 10.72
C ALA A 84 -12.01 -2.56 11.31
N ALA A 85 -12.93 -3.39 10.81
CA ALA A 85 -13.03 -4.81 11.19
C ALA A 85 -11.76 -5.61 10.82
N ILE A 86 -11.28 -5.46 9.59
CA ILE A 86 -10.05 -6.13 9.11
C ILE A 86 -8.83 -5.57 9.84
N LEU A 87 -8.77 -4.26 10.04
CA LEU A 87 -7.74 -3.60 10.81
C LEU A 87 -7.62 -4.18 12.21
N ARG A 88 -8.74 -4.32 12.93
CA ARG A 88 -8.75 -4.91 14.27
C ARG A 88 -8.28 -6.36 14.27
N THR A 89 -8.69 -7.13 13.27
CA THR A 89 -8.25 -8.53 13.12
C THR A 89 -6.75 -8.65 12.83
N ARG A 90 -6.18 -7.77 11.99
CA ARG A 90 -4.78 -7.87 11.55
C ARG A 90 -3.80 -7.18 12.48
N TYR A 91 -4.15 -6.01 13.01
CA TYR A 91 -3.26 -5.16 13.80
C TYR A 91 -3.58 -5.16 15.29
N GLY A 92 -4.73 -5.73 15.71
CA GLY A 92 -5.06 -5.97 17.12
C GLY A 92 -5.12 -4.68 17.95
N ASN A 93 -6.30 -4.07 18.07
CA ASN A 93 -6.53 -2.90 18.93
C ASN A 93 -5.47 -1.79 18.75
N ALA A 94 -4.92 -1.61 17.54
CA ALA A 94 -4.13 -0.45 17.21
C ALA A 94 -4.99 0.77 17.50
N GLU A 95 -4.69 1.45 18.60
CA GLU A 95 -5.43 2.63 19.04
C GLU A 95 -5.27 3.69 17.94
N VAL A 96 -6.37 3.97 17.26
CA VAL A 96 -6.51 4.99 16.19
C VAL A 96 -7.20 6.22 16.73
#